data_AF-A0A378AMC2-F1
#
_entry.id   AF-A0A378AMC2-F1
#
_cell.length_a   1.000
_cell.length_b   1.000
_cell.length_c   1.000
_cell.angle_alpha   90.00
_cell.angle_beta   90.00
_cell.angle_gamma   90.00
#
_symmetry.space_group_name_H-M   'P 1'
#
loop_
_entity.id
_entity.type
_entity.pdbx_description
1 polymer ?
#
loop_
_entity_poly.entity_id
_entity_poly.type
_entity_poly.pdbx_seq_one_letter_code
_entity_poly.pdbx_strand_id
1 'polypeptide(L)'
;MYLSELPGKNHGCRQGAIDGHKEIGKRCREMGVDTIIVFDTHWLVNSAYHINCADHFQGVYTSNELPHFIRDMTYDYDGNPELGQLIADEAVKLGVRAKAHNIPSLKLEYGTLVPMRYMNSDKHFKVVSISAFCTVHDFADSRRLGEAILKAIDKYDGTVAVLASGSLSHRFIDDQRAEEG
;
A
#
# COMPACT_ATOMS: atom_id res chain seq x y z
N MET A 1 -2.50 13.94 2.75
CA MET A 1 -2.59 14.39 1.34
C MET A 1 -4.02 14.80 1.02
N TYR A 2 -5.02 13.94 1.23
CA TYR A 2 -6.44 14.24 0.99
C TYR A 2 -6.93 15.57 1.63
N LEU A 3 -6.57 15.84 2.89
CA LEU A 3 -6.87 17.11 3.57
C LEU A 3 -6.40 18.36 2.79
N SER A 4 -5.30 18.24 2.04
CA SER A 4 -4.72 19.31 1.23
C SER A 4 -5.55 19.67 0.00
N GLU A 5 -6.49 18.82 -0.40
CA GLU A 5 -7.36 19.02 -1.56
C GLU A 5 -8.66 19.74 -1.17
N LEU A 6 -9.02 19.70 0.12
CA LEU A 6 -10.24 20.32 0.61
C LEU A 6 -10.06 21.85 0.77
N PRO A 7 -11.08 22.66 0.40
CA PRO A 7 -11.05 24.10 0.68
C PRO A 7 -10.90 24.38 2.18
N GLY A 8 -10.10 25.38 2.54
CA GLY A 8 -9.93 25.82 3.94
C GLY A 8 -8.48 26.08 4.32
N LYS A 9 -8.21 26.21 5.63
CA LYS A 9 -6.88 26.51 6.20
C LYS A 9 -5.77 25.59 5.71
N ASN A 10 -6.10 24.33 5.44
CA ASN A 10 -5.14 23.29 5.08
C ASN A 10 -5.02 23.05 3.57
N HIS A 11 -5.74 23.80 2.74
CA HIS A 11 -5.65 23.66 1.29
C HIS A 11 -4.21 23.90 0.80
N GLY A 12 -3.70 22.98 -0.03
CA GLY A 12 -2.34 23.03 -0.57
C GLY A 12 -1.20 22.66 0.40
N CYS A 13 -1.47 22.41 1.69
CA CYS A 13 -0.42 22.20 2.69
C CYS A 13 0.42 20.92 2.48
N ARG A 14 -0.05 19.97 1.65
CA ARG A 14 0.67 18.74 1.28
C ARG A 14 0.92 18.62 -0.23
N GLN A 15 0.88 19.72 -0.98
CA GLN A 15 1.07 19.69 -2.44
C GLN A 15 2.39 19.02 -2.84
N GLY A 16 3.50 19.31 -2.14
CA GLY A 16 4.79 18.65 -2.41
C GLY A 16 4.76 17.13 -2.25
N ALA A 17 3.95 16.58 -1.34
CA ALA A 17 3.80 15.14 -1.19
C ALA A 17 2.96 14.53 -2.33
N ILE A 18 1.93 15.25 -2.79
CA ILE A 18 1.10 14.85 -3.94
C ILE A 18 1.95 14.86 -5.21
N ASP A 19 2.72 15.91 -5.44
CA ASP A 19 3.61 16.03 -6.60
C ASP A 19 4.73 14.98 -6.55
N GLY A 20 5.25 14.67 -5.35
CA GLY A 20 6.18 13.57 -5.13
C GLY A 20 5.62 12.22 -5.59
N HIS A 21 4.36 11.90 -5.26
CA HIS A 21 3.72 10.68 -5.75
C HIS A 21 3.58 10.68 -7.28
N LYS A 22 3.11 11.78 -7.88
CA LYS A 22 3.01 11.90 -9.35
C LYS A 22 4.36 11.66 -10.03
N GLU A 23 5.43 12.23 -9.48
CA GLU A 23 6.80 12.05 -9.97
C GLU A 23 7.29 10.61 -9.82
N ILE A 24 7.04 9.94 -8.69
CA ILE A 24 7.35 8.51 -8.53
C ILE A 24 6.60 7.70 -9.60
N GLY A 25 5.30 7.95 -9.80
CA GLY A 25 4.50 7.27 -10.81
C GLY A 25 5.03 7.50 -12.23
N LYS A 26 5.51 8.71 -12.55
CA LYS A 26 6.18 9.00 -13.82
C LYS A 26 7.45 8.16 -13.99
N ARG A 27 8.33 8.11 -13.00
CA ARG A 27 9.58 7.31 -13.05
C ARG A 27 9.31 5.82 -13.18
N CYS A 28 8.29 5.30 -12.48
CA CYS A 28 7.88 3.91 -12.63
C CYS A 28 7.49 3.59 -14.08
N ARG A 29 6.73 4.48 -14.74
CA ARG A 29 6.40 4.33 -16.18
C ARG A 29 7.63 4.37 -17.08
N GLU A 30 8.54 5.31 -16.85
CA GLU A 30 9.80 5.42 -17.62
C GLU A 30 10.69 4.18 -17.48
N MET A 31 10.61 3.49 -16.34
CA MET A 31 11.32 2.23 -16.07
C MET A 31 10.55 0.97 -16.51
N GLY A 32 9.37 1.12 -17.12
CA GLY A 32 8.57 -0.02 -17.59
C GLY A 32 7.89 -0.83 -16.49
N VAL A 33 7.70 -0.26 -15.30
CA VAL A 33 6.99 -0.92 -14.18
C VAL A 33 5.54 -1.22 -14.59
N ASP A 34 5.13 -2.47 -14.36
CA ASP A 34 3.75 -2.93 -14.58
C ASP A 34 3.00 -3.23 -13.27
N THR A 35 3.71 -3.49 -12.18
CA THR A 35 3.12 -3.86 -10.89
C THR A 35 3.77 -3.09 -9.75
N ILE A 36 2.94 -2.59 -8.81
CA ILE A 36 3.42 -1.98 -7.56
C ILE A 36 3.07 -2.90 -6.39
N ILE A 37 4.09 -3.33 -5.65
CA ILE A 37 3.94 -3.91 -4.32
C ILE A 37 3.91 -2.77 -3.30
N VAL A 38 2.85 -2.69 -2.50
CA VAL A 38 2.72 -1.72 -1.42
C VAL A 38 2.72 -2.43 -0.08
N PHE A 39 3.68 -2.11 0.77
CA PHE A 39 3.62 -2.44 2.19
C PHE A 39 2.71 -1.43 2.88
N ASP A 40 1.57 -1.91 3.36
CA ASP A 40 0.49 -1.10 3.90
C ASP A 40 0.54 -1.07 5.43
N THR A 41 0.97 0.06 6.00
CA THR A 41 1.03 0.24 7.46
C THR A 41 -0.33 0.45 8.13
N HIS A 42 -1.43 0.43 7.37
CA HIS A 42 -2.79 0.46 7.92
C HIS A 42 -3.46 -0.92 7.93
N TRP A 43 -2.86 -1.91 7.28
CA TRP A 43 -3.37 -3.28 7.31
C TRP A 43 -2.80 -4.07 8.48
N LEU A 44 -3.53 -4.04 9.60
CA LEU A 44 -3.21 -4.77 10.84
C LEU A 44 -3.41 -6.27 10.67
N VAL A 45 -2.37 -7.04 11.00
CA VAL A 45 -2.42 -8.50 11.07
C VAL A 45 -1.72 -9.03 12.33
N ASN A 46 -2.28 -10.10 12.90
CA ASN A 46 -1.78 -10.70 14.14
C ASN A 46 -1.14 -12.08 13.93
N SER A 47 -1.15 -12.64 12.72
CA SER A 47 -0.61 -13.98 12.45
C SER A 47 -0.25 -14.11 10.98
N ALA A 48 0.98 -14.56 10.70
CA ALA A 48 1.55 -14.62 9.35
C ALA A 48 1.60 -13.24 8.64
N TYR A 49 2.36 -13.16 7.58
CA TYR A 49 2.29 -12.03 6.65
C TYR A 49 1.18 -12.30 5.64
N HIS A 50 0.32 -11.31 5.40
CA HIS A 50 -0.77 -11.43 4.45
C HIS A 50 -0.47 -10.60 3.20
N ILE A 51 -0.70 -11.20 2.04
CA ILE A 51 -0.48 -10.60 0.71
C ILE A 51 -1.84 -10.57 0.04
N ASN A 52 -2.43 -9.38 -0.13
CA ASN A 52 -3.64 -9.18 -0.89
C ASN A 52 -3.28 -9.01 -2.37
N CYS A 53 -3.61 -10.02 -3.15
CA CYS A 53 -3.30 -10.13 -4.57
C CYS A 53 -4.53 -10.64 -5.33
N ALA A 54 -5.70 -10.07 -5.03
CA ALA A 54 -6.91 -10.35 -5.79
C ALA A 54 -6.70 -10.10 -7.29
N ASP A 55 -7.54 -10.68 -8.12
CA ASP A 55 -7.55 -10.41 -9.56
C ASP A 55 -7.90 -8.95 -9.86
N HIS A 56 -8.84 -8.38 -9.11
CA HIS A 56 -9.29 -7.02 -9.27
C HIS A 56 -9.78 -6.39 -7.94
N PHE A 57 -9.48 -5.12 -7.74
CA PHE A 57 -9.85 -4.33 -6.57
C PHE A 57 -10.79 -3.20 -6.97
N GLN A 58 -12.06 -3.29 -6.59
CA GLN A 58 -13.03 -2.22 -6.76
C GLN A 58 -13.82 -1.97 -5.49
N GLY A 59 -14.11 -0.70 -5.21
CA GLY A 59 -14.98 -0.30 -4.11
C GLY A 59 -15.02 1.20 -3.84
N VAL A 60 -15.63 1.52 -2.69
CA VAL A 60 -15.65 2.86 -2.10
C VAL A 60 -15.09 2.74 -0.69
N TYR A 61 -14.13 3.58 -0.34
CA TYR A 61 -13.44 3.55 0.94
C TYR A 61 -13.71 4.81 1.76
N THR A 62 -13.97 4.61 3.05
CA THR A 62 -13.96 5.65 4.08
C THR A 62 -13.03 5.20 5.19
N SER A 63 -12.13 6.08 5.62
CA SER A 63 -11.15 5.75 6.67
C SER A 63 -11.84 5.52 8.01
N ASN A 64 -11.51 4.41 8.66
CA ASN A 64 -11.96 4.14 10.01
C ASN A 64 -11.27 5.06 11.05
N GLU A 65 -10.04 5.52 10.75
CA GLU A 65 -9.27 6.38 11.64
C GLU A 65 -9.69 7.85 11.51
N LEU A 66 -9.89 8.33 10.27
CA LEU A 66 -10.15 9.74 9.98
C LEU A 66 -11.26 9.91 8.91
N PRO A 67 -12.52 9.50 9.18
CA PRO A 67 -13.61 9.49 8.19
C PRO A 67 -14.02 10.89 7.72
N HIS A 68 -13.77 11.93 8.50
CA HIS A 68 -14.04 13.32 8.09
C HIS A 68 -12.99 13.86 7.10
N PHE A 69 -11.85 13.18 6.95
CA PHE A 69 -10.84 13.50 5.95
C PHE A 69 -10.93 12.61 4.72
N ILE A 70 -10.87 11.29 4.88
CA ILE A 70 -10.94 10.33 3.77
C ILE A 70 -12.29 9.65 3.83
N ARG A 71 -13.21 10.07 2.95
CA ARG A 71 -14.54 9.50 2.80
C ARG A 71 -14.92 9.33 1.35
N ASP A 72 -15.78 8.36 1.09
CA ASP A 72 -16.42 8.15 -0.21
C ASP A 72 -15.39 8.02 -1.36
N MET A 73 -14.19 7.53 -1.06
CA MET A 73 -13.09 7.42 -2.01
C MET A 73 -13.30 6.20 -2.88
N THR A 74 -13.77 6.42 -4.11
CA THR A 74 -13.86 5.38 -5.13
C THR A 74 -12.48 4.92 -5.57
N TYR A 75 -12.34 3.62 -5.84
CA TYR A 75 -11.13 3.03 -6.38
C TYR A 75 -11.46 1.81 -7.25
N ASP A 76 -10.56 1.53 -8.20
CA ASP A 76 -10.69 0.49 -9.20
C ASP A 76 -9.29 0.23 -9.79
N TYR A 77 -8.70 -0.92 -9.48
CA TYR A 77 -7.35 -1.32 -9.88
C TYR A 77 -7.30 -2.81 -10.17
N ASP A 78 -6.50 -3.20 -11.16
CA ASP A 78 -6.16 -4.62 -11.35
C ASP A 78 -5.18 -5.06 -10.27
N GLY A 79 -5.31 -6.31 -9.82
CA GLY A 79 -4.34 -6.92 -8.93
C GLY A 79 -3.43 -7.90 -9.67
N ASN A 80 -2.57 -8.59 -8.91
CA ASN A 80 -1.60 -9.52 -9.49
C ASN A 80 -1.51 -10.82 -8.67
N PRO A 81 -2.45 -11.77 -8.89
CA PRO A 81 -2.46 -13.05 -8.18
C PRO A 81 -1.19 -13.89 -8.38
N GLU A 82 -0.61 -13.85 -9.57
CA GLU A 82 0.61 -14.57 -9.91
C GLU A 82 1.79 -14.12 -9.03
N LEU A 83 2.09 -12.82 -9.04
CA LEU A 83 3.18 -12.27 -8.22
C LEU A 83 2.91 -12.48 -6.72
N GLY A 84 1.68 -12.28 -6.27
CA GLY A 84 1.31 -12.49 -4.87
C GLY A 84 1.54 -13.93 -4.39
N GLN A 85 1.19 -14.91 -5.23
CA GLN A 85 1.44 -16.31 -4.93
C GLN A 85 2.93 -16.65 -4.92
N LEU A 86 3.71 -16.12 -5.89
CA LEU A 86 5.17 -16.29 -5.92
C LEU A 86 5.83 -15.77 -4.63
N ILE A 87 5.41 -14.60 -4.14
CA ILE A 87 5.93 -14.02 -2.89
C ILE A 87 5.64 -14.94 -1.70
N ALA A 88 4.40 -15.44 -1.58
CA ALA A 88 4.02 -16.32 -0.48
C ALA A 88 4.84 -17.62 -0.51
N ASP A 89 5.03 -18.22 -1.69
CA ASP A 89 5.78 -19.46 -1.85
C ASP A 89 7.27 -19.29 -1.50
N GLU A 90 7.90 -18.20 -1.95
CA GLU A 90 9.30 -17.91 -1.59
C GLU A 90 9.47 -17.59 -0.10
N ALA A 91 8.50 -16.90 0.52
CA ALA A 91 8.52 -16.61 1.95
C ALA A 91 8.46 -17.90 2.78
N VAL A 92 7.56 -18.82 2.41
CA VAL A 92 7.44 -20.13 3.08
C VAL A 92 8.72 -20.96 2.93
N LYS A 93 9.38 -20.95 1.76
CA LYS A 93 10.69 -21.61 1.57
C LYS A 93 11.79 -21.05 2.47
N LEU A 94 11.69 -19.77 2.84
CA LEU A 94 12.60 -19.11 3.79
C LEU A 94 12.17 -19.24 5.25
N GLY A 95 11.15 -20.06 5.55
CA GLY A 95 10.65 -20.29 6.91
C GLY A 95 9.74 -19.17 7.42
N VAL A 96 9.37 -18.20 6.58
CA VAL A 96 8.44 -17.13 6.95
C VAL A 96 7.01 -17.58 6.66
N ARG A 97 6.14 -17.49 7.67
CA ARG A 97 4.71 -17.75 7.49
C ARG A 97 4.09 -16.61 6.68
N ALA A 98 3.73 -16.87 5.42
CA ALA A 98 3.04 -15.92 4.55
C ALA A 98 1.82 -16.57 3.87
N LYS A 99 0.83 -15.75 3.49
CA LYS A 99 -0.40 -16.19 2.82
C LYS A 99 -0.80 -15.19 1.73
N ALA A 100 -0.90 -15.66 0.50
CA ALA A 100 -1.50 -14.95 -0.62
C ALA A 100 -3.03 -15.07 -0.57
N HIS A 101 -3.74 -13.99 -0.87
CA HIS A 101 -5.19 -13.91 -0.86
C HIS A 101 -5.70 -13.37 -2.18
N ASN A 102 -6.55 -14.16 -2.83
CA ASN A 102 -7.43 -13.70 -3.90
C ASN A 102 -8.88 -13.87 -3.43
N ILE A 103 -9.31 -12.93 -2.58
CA ILE A 103 -10.61 -12.97 -1.90
C ILE A 103 -11.38 -11.70 -2.27
N PRO A 104 -12.49 -11.78 -3.02
CA PRO A 104 -13.20 -10.57 -3.51
C PRO A 104 -13.69 -9.61 -2.42
N SER A 105 -13.97 -10.13 -1.21
CA SER A 105 -14.40 -9.34 -0.06
C SER A 105 -13.24 -8.68 0.71
N LEU A 106 -11.99 -9.10 0.49
CA LEU A 106 -10.81 -8.51 1.12
C LEU A 106 -10.37 -7.27 0.34
N LYS A 107 -10.78 -6.09 0.82
CA LYS A 107 -10.51 -4.81 0.18
C LYS A 107 -9.15 -4.23 0.58
N LEU A 108 -8.76 -3.14 -0.07
CA LEU A 108 -7.52 -2.41 0.19
C LEU A 108 -7.71 -1.39 1.33
N GLU A 109 -6.67 -1.21 2.15
CA GLU A 109 -6.60 -0.15 3.14
C GLU A 109 -6.03 1.14 2.54
N TYR A 110 -6.22 2.26 3.24
CA TYR A 110 -5.84 3.56 2.68
C TYR A 110 -4.33 3.77 2.56
N GLY A 111 -3.51 2.99 3.27
CA GLY A 111 -2.06 2.99 3.07
C GLY A 111 -1.69 2.57 1.64
N THR A 112 -2.47 1.69 1.01
CA THR A 112 -2.36 1.35 -0.40
C THR A 112 -3.11 2.34 -1.30
N LEU A 113 -4.35 2.67 -0.93
CA LEU A 113 -5.22 3.46 -1.82
C LEU A 113 -4.72 4.89 -2.06
N VAL A 114 -4.14 5.53 -1.05
CA VAL A 114 -3.69 6.93 -1.17
C VAL A 114 -2.53 7.08 -2.16
N PRO A 115 -1.45 6.29 -2.10
CA PRO A 115 -0.43 6.29 -3.15
C PRO A 115 -1.02 5.99 -4.54
N MET A 116 -1.87 4.97 -4.66
CA MET A 116 -2.46 4.58 -5.95
C MET A 116 -3.35 5.68 -6.54
N ARG A 117 -4.08 6.44 -5.72
CA ARG A 117 -4.89 7.57 -6.18
C ARG A 117 -4.05 8.62 -6.92
N TYR A 118 -2.85 8.92 -6.44
CA TYR A 118 -2.00 9.97 -7.01
C TYR A 118 -1.01 9.44 -8.07
N MET A 119 -0.64 8.16 -7.97
CA MET A 119 0.34 7.52 -8.86
C MET A 119 -0.30 6.74 -10.01
N ASN A 120 -1.51 6.22 -9.83
CA ASN A 120 -2.10 5.18 -10.67
C ASN A 120 -3.54 5.50 -11.06
N SER A 121 -3.89 6.79 -11.21
CA SER A 121 -5.26 7.21 -11.57
C SER A 121 -5.71 6.72 -12.94
N ASP A 122 -4.75 6.40 -13.81
CA ASP A 122 -4.93 5.81 -15.15
C ASP A 122 -4.98 4.28 -15.15
N LYS A 123 -4.85 3.65 -13.97
CA LYS A 123 -4.85 2.19 -13.77
C LYS A 123 -3.76 1.45 -14.56
N HIS A 124 -2.64 2.13 -14.85
CA HIS A 124 -1.51 1.54 -15.57
C HIS A 124 -0.84 0.39 -14.78
N PHE A 125 -0.70 0.55 -13.45
CA PHE A 125 -0.06 -0.43 -12.60
C PHE A 125 -1.06 -1.43 -12.01
N LYS A 126 -0.72 -2.71 -12.00
CA LYS A 126 -1.34 -3.70 -11.11
C LYS A 126 -0.91 -3.46 -9.67
N VAL A 127 -1.73 -3.90 -8.71
CA VAL A 127 -1.50 -3.67 -7.28
C VAL A 127 -1.36 -4.99 -6.52
N VAL A 128 -0.34 -5.09 -5.69
CA VAL A 128 -0.23 -6.10 -4.63
C VAL A 128 -0.06 -5.37 -3.31
N SER A 129 -0.95 -5.60 -2.35
CA SER A 129 -0.84 -5.01 -1.01
C SER A 129 -0.33 -6.05 -0.04
N ILE A 130 0.66 -5.70 0.78
CA ILE A 130 1.23 -6.57 1.82
C ILE A 130 1.04 -5.90 3.17
N SER A 131 0.48 -6.63 4.14
CA SER A 131 0.31 -6.12 5.50
C SER A 131 1.64 -5.70 6.11
N ALA A 132 1.73 -4.46 6.60
CA ALA A 132 2.92 -3.94 7.27
C ALA A 132 2.65 -3.43 8.70
N PHE A 133 1.39 -3.45 9.15
CA PHE A 133 1.07 -3.23 10.55
C PHE A 133 1.12 -4.56 11.33
N CYS A 134 2.35 -4.98 11.62
CA CYS A 134 2.69 -6.26 12.21
C CYS A 134 3.15 -6.08 13.66
N THR A 135 2.26 -6.22 14.63
CA THR A 135 2.53 -5.91 16.05
C THR A 135 3.19 -7.05 16.83
N VAL A 136 3.16 -8.27 16.29
CA VAL A 136 3.60 -9.50 16.96
C VAL A 136 4.58 -10.33 16.10
N HIS A 137 5.12 -9.74 15.03
CA HIS A 137 6.05 -10.40 14.12
C HIS A 137 7.50 -10.08 14.47
N ASP A 138 8.40 -11.01 14.21
CA ASP A 138 9.83 -10.83 14.43
C ASP A 138 10.47 -10.03 13.28
N PHE A 139 11.35 -9.09 13.62
CA PHE A 139 12.06 -8.28 12.61
C PHE A 139 12.93 -9.11 11.66
N ALA A 140 13.49 -10.22 12.11
CA ALA A 140 14.24 -11.13 11.25
C ALA A 140 13.33 -11.78 10.20
N ASP A 141 12.07 -12.04 10.55
CA ASP A 141 11.09 -12.53 9.56
C ASP A 141 10.69 -11.45 8.58
N SER A 142 10.56 -10.18 9.00
CA SER A 142 10.35 -9.06 8.07
C SER A 142 11.49 -8.95 7.06
N ARG A 143 12.74 -9.10 7.52
CA ARG A 143 13.91 -9.13 6.64
C ARG A 143 13.84 -10.29 5.65
N ARG A 144 13.56 -11.51 6.12
CA ARG A 144 13.43 -12.70 5.25
C ARG A 144 12.27 -12.57 4.26
N LEU A 145 11.19 -11.90 4.63
CA LEU A 145 10.10 -11.57 3.70
C LEU A 145 10.61 -10.65 2.57
N GLY A 146 11.43 -9.65 2.88
CA GLY A 146 12.09 -8.83 1.86
C GLY A 146 12.98 -9.65 0.92
N GLU A 147 13.76 -10.58 1.47
CA GLU A 147 14.58 -11.52 0.67
C GLU A 147 13.71 -12.44 -0.20
N ALA A 148 12.55 -12.87 0.28
CA ALA A 148 11.57 -13.65 -0.49
C ALA A 148 10.94 -12.84 -1.63
N ILE A 149 10.61 -11.57 -1.40
CA ILE A 149 10.05 -10.68 -2.42
C ILE A 149 11.03 -10.48 -3.57
N LEU A 150 12.32 -10.29 -3.28
CA LEU A 150 13.34 -10.19 -4.33
C LEU A 150 13.37 -11.47 -5.19
N LYS A 151 13.38 -12.65 -4.56
CA LYS A 151 13.35 -13.94 -5.28
C LYS A 151 12.08 -14.15 -6.10
N ALA A 152 10.95 -13.63 -5.63
CA ALA A 152 9.69 -13.68 -6.37
C ALA A 152 9.71 -12.76 -7.58
N ILE A 153 10.26 -11.54 -7.43
CA ILE A 153 10.45 -10.58 -8.53
C ILE A 153 11.39 -11.16 -9.60
N ASP A 154 12.49 -11.80 -9.21
CA ASP A 154 13.43 -12.44 -10.16
C ASP A 154 12.77 -13.55 -11.02
N LYS A 155 11.64 -14.11 -10.59
CA LYS A 155 10.88 -15.15 -11.29
C LYS A 155 9.66 -14.62 -12.03
N TYR A 156 9.29 -13.36 -11.77
CA TYR A 156 8.11 -12.75 -12.35
C TYR A 156 8.44 -12.17 -13.72
N ASP A 157 7.61 -12.46 -14.72
CA ASP A 157 7.75 -11.89 -16.06
C ASP A 157 7.17 -10.47 -16.09
N GLY A 158 7.88 -9.53 -15.48
CA GLY A 158 7.46 -8.14 -15.36
C GLY A 158 8.43 -7.29 -14.55
N THR A 159 8.17 -5.98 -14.50
CA THR A 159 8.95 -5.01 -13.74
C THR A 159 8.13 -4.49 -12.57
N VAL A 160 8.70 -4.62 -11.37
CA VAL A 160 8.00 -4.35 -10.11
C VAL A 160 8.63 -3.16 -9.39
N ALA A 161 7.80 -2.24 -8.90
CA ALA A 161 8.20 -1.25 -7.91
C ALA A 161 7.72 -1.66 -6.51
N VAL A 162 8.54 -1.42 -5.49
CA VAL A 162 8.21 -1.72 -4.09
C VAL A 162 8.11 -0.41 -3.30
N LEU A 163 6.96 -0.21 -2.65
CA LEU A 163 6.70 0.98 -1.83
C LEU A 163 6.52 0.59 -0.36
N ALA A 164 7.33 1.20 0.50
CA ALA A 164 7.08 1.21 1.94
C ALA A 164 6.11 2.35 2.26
N SER A 165 4.80 2.08 2.27
CA SER A 165 3.79 3.11 2.49
C SER A 165 3.55 3.31 3.98
N GLY A 166 4.33 4.24 4.55
CA GLY A 166 4.23 4.67 5.95
C GLY A 166 4.85 6.06 6.13
N SER A 167 4.51 6.72 7.24
CA SER A 167 5.12 7.99 7.61
C SER A 167 6.34 7.79 8.52
N LEU A 168 7.12 8.85 8.74
CA LEU A 168 8.29 8.82 9.61
C LEU A 168 7.89 8.99 11.08
N SER A 169 7.90 10.23 11.60
CA SER A 169 7.45 10.51 12.96
C SER A 169 5.92 10.44 13.03
N HIS A 170 5.40 9.52 13.84
CA HIS A 170 3.97 9.28 13.96
C HIS A 170 3.34 9.87 15.23
N ARG A 171 3.86 11.01 15.71
CA ARG A 171 3.30 11.75 16.85
C ARG A 171 2.25 12.73 16.36
N PHE A 172 1.00 12.50 16.75
CA PHE A 172 -0.07 13.48 16.58
C PHE A 172 -0.08 14.49 17.73
N ILE A 173 -0.66 15.66 17.46
CA ILE A 173 -1.08 16.58 18.51
C ILE A 173 -2.14 15.88 19.37
N ASP A 174 -2.10 16.12 20.68
CA ASP A 174 -3.10 15.55 21.58
C ASP A 174 -4.48 16.11 21.20
N ASP A 175 -5.50 15.26 21.21
CA ASP A 175 -6.85 15.58 20.72
C ASP A 175 -7.44 16.87 21.35
N GLN A 176 -7.19 17.06 22.65
CA GLN A 176 -7.61 18.26 23.41
C GLN A 176 -7.04 19.57 22.87
N ARG A 177 -6.01 19.50 22.02
CA ARG A 177 -5.31 20.64 21.42
C ARG A 177 -5.36 20.60 19.89
N ALA A 178 -6.21 19.76 19.29
CA ALA A 178 -6.23 19.54 17.85
C ALA A 178 -6.42 20.83 17.02
N GLU A 179 -7.14 21.82 17.55
CA GLU A 179 -7.37 23.12 16.90
C GLU A 179 -6.12 24.03 16.85
N GLU A 180 -5.10 23.75 17.67
CA GLU A 180 -3.82 24.48 17.69
C GLU A 180 -2.88 24.06 16.56
N GLY A 181 -3.19 22.96 15.87
CA GLY A 181 -2.39 22.35 14.79
C GLY A 181 -2.60 22.92 13.38
#